data_AF-A0A0P1GC60-F1
#
_entry.id   AF-A0A0P1GC60-F1
#
_cell.length_a   1.000
_cell.length_b   1.000
_cell.length_c   1.000
_cell.angle_alpha   90.00
_cell.angle_beta   90.00
_cell.angle_gamma   90.00
#
_symmetry.space_group_name_H-M   'P 1'
#
loop_
_entity.id
_entity.type
_entity.pdbx_description
1 polymer ?
#
loop_
_entity_poly.entity_id
_entity_poly.type
_entity_poly.pdbx_seq_one_letter_code
_entity_poly.pdbx_strand_id
1 'polypeptide(L)'
;MTPEEITACVNAAFPLPSILFVIGALTLAAYLKRKYQLTLAQTFKAMVGVEKVRHTKASATIMMLTLIVPLGLWLLLGQRCG
;
A
#
# COMPACT_ATOMS: atom_id res chain seq x y z
N MET A 1 -13.45 -2.72 -27.32
CA MET A 1 -13.94 -2.14 -26.06
C MET A 1 -14.19 -0.67 -26.32
N THR A 2 -15.39 -0.18 -26.04
CA THR A 2 -15.70 1.25 -26.21
C THR A 2 -15.04 2.07 -25.09
N PRO A 3 -14.86 3.39 -25.25
CA PRO A 3 -14.29 4.24 -24.20
C PRO A 3 -15.04 4.14 -22.86
N GLU A 4 -16.35 3.90 -22.91
CA GLU A 4 -17.21 3.75 -21.74
C GLU A 4 -16.96 2.43 -21.00
N GLU A 5 -16.73 1.33 -21.73
CA GLU A 5 -16.37 0.03 -21.16
C GLU A 5 -14.99 0.05 -20.49
N ILE A 6 -14.02 0.74 -21.09
CA ILE A 6 -12.68 0.96 -20.51
C ILE A 6 -12.81 1.74 -19.19
N THR A 7 -13.59 2.83 -19.19
CA THR A 7 -13.79 3.67 -18.01
C THR A 7 -14.53 2.93 -16.89
N ALA A 8 -15.53 2.13 -17.23
CA ALA A 8 -16.25 1.28 -16.28
C ALA A 8 -15.35 0.19 -15.69
N CYS A 9 -14.50 -0.44 -16.53
CA CYS A 9 -13.52 -1.43 -16.10
C CYS A 9 -12.50 -0.82 -15.12
N VAL A 10 -11.94 0.34 -15.47
CA VAL A 10 -11.00 1.07 -14.59
C VAL A 10 -11.67 1.46 -13.28
N ASN A 11 -12.89 2.01 -13.29
CA ASN A 11 -13.59 2.40 -12.06
C ASN A 11 -13.95 1.21 -11.15
N ALA A 12 -14.32 0.07 -11.72
CA ALA A 12 -14.57 -1.15 -10.94
C ALA A 12 -13.28 -1.75 -10.37
N ALA A 13 -12.16 -1.58 -11.08
CA ALA A 13 -10.86 -2.14 -10.75
C ALA A 13 -10.05 -1.29 -9.76
N PHE A 14 -10.19 0.03 -9.80
CA PHE A 14 -9.46 1.01 -8.98
C PHE A 14 -9.58 0.87 -7.45
N PRO A 15 -10.75 0.52 -6.85
CA PRO A 15 -10.89 0.49 -5.40
C PRO A 15 -10.05 -0.61 -4.75
N LEU A 16 -9.91 -1.78 -5.38
CA LEU A 16 -9.19 -2.94 -4.85
C LEU A 16 -7.72 -2.66 -4.48
N PRO A 17 -6.87 -2.18 -5.41
CA PRO A 17 -5.48 -1.89 -5.10
C PRO A 17 -5.31 -0.72 -4.13
N SER A 18 -6.19 0.27 -4.17
CA SER A 18 -6.19 1.38 -3.22
C SER A 18 -6.48 0.89 -1.79
N ILE A 19 -7.47 0.01 -1.64
CA ILE A 19 -7.81 -0.64 -0.36
C ILE A 19 -6.64 -1.50 0.13
N LEU A 20 -6.02 -2.30 -0.73
CA LEU A 20 -4.85 -3.11 -0.38
C LEU A 20 -3.67 -2.27 0.10
N PHE A 21 -3.42 -1.12 -0.54
CA PHE A 21 -2.39 -0.19 -0.11
C PHE A 21 -2.69 0.37 1.29
N VAL A 22 -3.93 0.83 1.53
CA VAL A 22 -4.35 1.36 2.84
C VAL A 22 -4.25 0.29 3.93
N ILE A 23 -4.72 -0.92 3.66
CA ILE A 23 -4.61 -2.05 4.60
C ILE A 23 -3.14 -2.35 4.89
N GLY A 24 -2.28 -2.45 3.87
CA GLY A 24 -0.85 -2.70 4.07
C GLY A 24 -0.18 -1.60 4.89
N ALA A 25 -0.50 -0.33 4.64
CA ALA A 25 0.01 0.81 5.40
C ALA A 25 -0.43 0.76 6.88
N LEU A 26 -1.71 0.47 7.14
CA LEU A 26 -2.23 0.28 8.50
C LEU A 26 -1.55 -0.91 9.20
N THR A 27 -1.30 -2.00 8.47
CA THR A 27 -0.65 -3.19 9.01
C THR A 27 0.81 -2.88 9.38
N LEU A 28 1.53 -2.14 8.54
CA LEU A 28 2.88 -1.67 8.83
C LEU A 28 2.91 -0.72 10.03
N ALA A 29 1.97 0.23 10.10
CA ALA A 29 1.84 1.15 11.22
C ALA A 29 1.56 0.41 12.54
N ALA A 30 0.63 -0.54 12.53
CA ALA A 30 0.31 -1.37 13.69
C ALA A 30 1.50 -2.25 14.11
N TYR A 31 2.23 -2.82 13.14
CA TYR A 31 3.44 -3.60 13.40
C TYR A 31 4.54 -2.76 14.03
N LEU A 32 4.82 -1.58 13.48
CA LEU A 32 5.82 -0.65 14.01
C LEU A 32 5.44 -0.16 15.41
N LYS A 33 4.18 0.21 15.62
CA LYS A 33 3.66 0.62 16.92
C LYS A 33 3.81 -0.49 17.96
N ARG A 34 3.42 -1.73 17.65
CA ARG A 34 3.54 -2.88 18.58
C ARG A 34 4.99 -3.24 18.88
N LYS A 35 5.86 -3.27 17.86
CA LYS A 35 7.24 -3.74 18.00
C LYS A 35 8.16 -2.72 18.66
N TYR A 36 7.99 -1.44 18.34
CA TYR A 36 8.89 -0.37 18.80
C TYR A 36 8.24 0.50 19.88
N GLN A 37 7.02 0.17 20.35
CA GLN A 37 6.27 0.95 21.35
C GLN A 37 6.18 2.45 21.00
N LEU A 38 6.13 2.75 19.70
CA LEU A 38 6.16 4.13 19.22
C LEU A 38 4.84 4.82 19.52
N THR A 39 4.93 6.11 19.85
CA THR A 39 3.75 6.96 19.91
C THR A 39 3.15 7.16 18.50
N LEU A 40 1.88 7.57 18.43
CA LEU A 40 1.19 7.84 17.16
C LEU A 40 1.97 8.82 16.28
N ALA A 41 2.54 9.87 16.88
CA ALA A 41 3.35 10.87 16.19
C ALA A 41 4.64 10.27 15.59
N GLN A 42 5.36 9.43 16.34
CA GLN A 42 6.57 8.77 15.85
C GLN A 42 6.27 7.72 14.78
N THR A 43 5.16 7.00 14.91
CA THR A 43 4.70 6.05 13.89
C THR A 43 4.40 6.76 12.57
N PHE A 44 3.77 7.95 12.65
CA PHE A 44 3.52 8.77 11.46
C PHE A 44 4.84 9.27 10.87
N LYS A 45 5.72 9.88 11.68
CA LYS A 45 7.04 10.35 11.24
C LYS A 45 7.89 9.23 10.61
N ALA A 46 7.80 8.01 11.12
CA ALA A 46 8.44 6.83 10.56
C ALA A 46 7.88 6.46 9.19
N MET A 47 6.55 6.51 9.02
CA MET A 47 5.91 6.27 7.71
C MET A 47 6.26 7.34 6.67
N VAL A 48 6.37 8.61 7.07
CA VAL A 48 6.77 9.70 6.15
C VAL A 48 8.29 9.78 5.94
N GLY A 49 9.08 8.90 6.58
CA GLY A 49 10.54 8.87 6.45
C GLY A 49 11.29 9.98 7.20
N VAL A 50 10.60 10.73 8.06
CA VAL A 50 11.19 11.80 8.90
C VAL A 50 12.01 11.20 10.04
N GLU A 51 11.57 10.08 10.60
CA GLU A 51 12.23 9.42 11.73
C GLU A 51 12.81 8.07 11.27
N LYS A 52 14.14 7.93 11.37
CA LYS A 52 14.85 6.68 11.01
C LYS A 52 14.54 5.60 12.04
N VAL A 53 13.50 4.81 11.80
CA VAL A 53 13.25 3.60 12.58
C VAL A 53 14.11 2.48 12.01
N ARG A 54 14.72 1.68 12.88
CA ARG A 54 15.59 0.56 12.46
C ARG A 54 14.74 -0.50 11.78
N HIS A 55 14.58 -0.42 10.47
CA HIS A 55 13.79 -1.36 9.69
C HIS A 55 14.36 -2.77 9.86
N THR A 56 13.56 -3.65 10.43
CA THR A 56 13.85 -5.09 10.47
C THR A 56 13.44 -5.73 9.15
N LYS A 57 14.05 -6.86 8.77
CA LYS A 57 13.73 -7.59 7.53
C LYS A 57 12.21 -7.73 7.34
N ALA A 58 11.48 -8.09 8.41
CA ALA A 58 10.02 -8.17 8.40
C ALA A 58 9.31 -6.86 8.01
N SER A 59 9.71 -5.71 8.58
CA SER A 59 9.12 -4.41 8.22
C SER A 59 9.44 -4.00 6.78
N ALA A 60 10.64 -4.33 6.28
CA ALA A 60 11.00 -4.08 4.89
C ALA A 60 10.19 -4.96 3.94
N THR A 61 9.97 -6.24 4.29
CA THR A 61 9.11 -7.15 3.52
C THR A 61 7.66 -6.66 3.48
N ILE A 62 7.09 -6.25 4.61
CA ILE A 62 5.72 -5.71 4.66
C ILE A 62 5.61 -4.45 3.80
N MET A 63 6.60 -3.54 3.88
CA MET A 63 6.63 -2.33 3.06
C MET A 63 6.72 -2.65 1.57
N MET A 64 7.62 -3.57 1.18
CA MET A 64 7.73 -4.05 -0.20
C MET A 64 6.43 -4.67 -0.70
N LEU A 65 5.78 -5.53 0.09
CA LEU A 65 4.49 -6.13 -0.29
C LEU A 65 3.40 -5.07 -0.43
N THR A 66 3.35 -4.12 0.50
CA THR A 66 2.37 -3.01 0.48
C THR A 66 2.53 -2.14 -0.76
N LEU A 67 3.73 -2.05 -1.35
CA LEU A 67 3.97 -1.32 -2.58
C LEU A 67 3.75 -2.20 -3.81
N ILE A 68 4.42 -3.35 -3.90
CA ILE A 68 4.46 -4.20 -5.09
C ILE A 68 3.11 -4.84 -5.38
N VAL A 69 2.37 -5.29 -4.37
CA VAL A 69 1.08 -5.99 -4.58
C VAL A 69 0.05 -5.06 -5.25
N PRO A 70 -0.24 -3.86 -4.72
CA PRO A 70 -1.19 -2.97 -5.38
C PRO A 70 -0.67 -2.41 -6.70
N LEU A 71 0.65 -2.17 -6.85
CA LEU A 71 1.23 -1.77 -8.15
C LEU A 71 1.07 -2.87 -9.20
N GLY A 72 1.35 -4.12 -8.84
CA GLY A 72 1.17 -5.27 -9.69
C GLY A 72 -0.29 -5.42 -10.11
N LEU A 73 -1.23 -5.24 -9.17
CA LEU A 73 -2.66 -5.22 -9.49
C LEU A 73 -3.00 -4.09 -10.46
N TRP A 74 -2.49 -2.87 -10.25
CA TRP A 74 -2.70 -1.74 -11.16
C TRP A 74 -2.23 -2.04 -12.57
N LEU A 75 -1.04 -2.61 -12.72
CA LEU A 75 -0.49 -2.97 -14.03
C LEU A 75 -1.33 -4.05 -14.71
N LEU A 76 -1.74 -5.08 -13.97
CA LEU A 76 -2.54 -6.19 -14.49
C LEU A 76 -3.95 -5.74 -14.89
N LEU A 77 -4.56 -4.87 -14.09
CA LEU A 77 -5.85 -4.25 -14.39
C LEU A 77 -5.75 -3.27 -15.55
N GLY A 78 -4.66 -2.49 -15.62
CA GLY A 78 -4.36 -1.60 -16.74
C GLY A 78 -4.19 -2.35 -18.07
N GLN A 79 -3.53 -3.52 -18.05
CA GLN A 79 -3.41 -4.39 -19.24
C GLN A 79 -4.72 -5.08 -19.64
N ARG A 80 -5.66 -5.25 -18.71
CA ARG A 80 -6.98 -5.87 -18.98
C ARG A 80 -8.05 -4.87 -19.39
N CYS A 81 -7.95 -3.63 -18.93
CA CYS A 81 -8.91 -2.58 -19.22
C CYS A 81 -8.45 -1.63 -20.35
N GLY A 82 -7.19 -1.69 -20.81
CA GLY A 82 -6.65 -0.91 -21.93
C GLY A 82 -6.48 -1.74 -23.18
#